data_AF-A0A7J6RZC0-F1
#
_entry.id   AF-A0A7J6RZC0-F1
#
_cell.length_a   1.000
_cell.length_b   1.000
_cell.length_c   1.000
_cell.angle_alpha   90.00
_cell.angle_beta   90.00
_cell.angle_gamma   90.00
#
_symmetry.space_group_name_H-M   'P 1'
#
loop_
_entity.id
_entity.type
_entity.pdbx_description
1 polymer ?
#
loop_
_entity_poly.entity_id
_entity_poly.type
_entity_poly.pdbx_seq_one_letter_code
_entity_poly.pdbx_strand_id
1 'polypeptide(L)'
;LVVAAFVQVLHREIVVAGSADGSQQHLRKKCLGVAHDLLHARREQESALRAMLVSGLTTKDSTEAERLLHKLLKEQPRLKTDVAEEVIQQLIENGPVQDDRRAMSNLYRGCAFLCSMRLTHTEDGDVAVLIAETFAKLLEKMLSNEMQGPSKAVRPAHRGSRIHKRKKKADGPNQEDVQQRLRIIRLCLSGMHRAFTVANESLVEARLSEDAMNAILRLSYSRSAEVPPAARNAAVMLLIEITRAQTRGNNMSEEEAELETRCWRAIYHHVHSLESQSAANYIPLLQMVWELMTAKSTTPIMAAATSRRLLQLASMTVEPGMSAVAERALDLAAEGSEELRKLVSWEAKEGEKKYDPLERDPGHSAALDGSKCVWESLPMEHHYCPALADKTGIKKTARETIELNAFPKALAALCINVEDQNEEGQVALPCVLRYYNDPVVVALREERKRASEKNKEDYVGVEDEGEEEEEFFENAANEELGEDIPE
;
A
#
# COMPACT_ATOMS: atom_id res chain seq x y z
N LEU A 1 4.22 48.36 12.77
CA LEU A 1 2.83 48.65 13.21
C LEU A 1 1.82 48.54 12.05
N VAL A 2 1.92 49.35 10.99
CA VAL A 2 0.96 49.29 9.84
C VAL A 2 0.94 47.93 9.16
N VAL A 3 2.11 47.31 8.91
CA VAL A 3 2.18 45.99 8.27
C VAL A 3 1.60 44.89 9.17
N ALA A 4 1.84 44.95 10.49
CA ALA A 4 1.23 44.01 11.44
C ALA A 4 -0.30 44.13 11.50
N ALA A 5 -0.83 45.35 11.45
CA ALA A 5 -2.27 45.58 11.35
C ALA A 5 -2.84 45.05 10.01
N PHE A 6 -2.10 45.22 8.92
CA PHE A 6 -2.48 44.69 7.61
C PHE A 6 -2.50 43.14 7.59
N VAL A 7 -1.49 42.49 8.17
CA VAL A 7 -1.44 41.04 8.33
C VAL A 7 -2.58 40.52 9.21
N GLN A 8 -2.94 41.23 10.28
CA GLN A 8 -4.10 40.88 11.11
C GLN A 8 -5.43 41.00 10.35
N VAL A 9 -5.59 42.04 9.51
CA VAL A 9 -6.76 42.20 8.65
C VAL A 9 -6.82 41.07 7.61
N LEU A 10 -5.71 40.78 6.93
CA LEU A 10 -5.62 39.67 5.97
C LEU A 10 -5.94 38.32 6.61
N HIS A 11 -5.40 38.05 7.80
CA HIS A 11 -5.66 36.81 8.53
C HIS A 11 -7.15 36.68 8.88
N ARG A 12 -7.79 37.77 9.32
CA ARG A 12 -9.23 37.80 9.60
C ARG A 12 -10.06 37.50 8.35
N GLU A 13 -9.71 38.09 7.20
CA GLU A 13 -10.43 37.83 5.94
C GLU A 13 -10.25 36.38 5.44
N ILE A 14 -9.08 35.78 5.62
CA ILE A 14 -8.83 34.39 5.20
C ILE A 14 -9.51 33.38 6.15
N VAL A 15 -9.36 33.57 7.47
CA VAL A 15 -9.83 32.60 8.48
C VAL A 15 -11.30 32.79 8.85
N VAL A 16 -11.78 34.04 9.00
CA VAL A 16 -13.16 34.32 9.47
C VAL A 16 -14.15 34.36 8.31
N ALA A 17 -13.80 34.96 7.16
CA ALA A 17 -14.67 34.98 5.98
C ALA A 17 -14.59 33.69 5.13
N GLY A 18 -13.63 32.80 5.41
CA GLY A 18 -13.51 31.47 4.80
C GLY A 18 -14.71 30.54 5.05
N SER A 19 -15.52 30.81 6.09
CA SER A 19 -16.61 29.91 6.49
C SER A 19 -17.99 30.24 5.90
N ALA A 20 -18.21 31.44 5.33
CA ALA A 20 -19.58 31.95 5.14
C ALA A 20 -20.01 32.28 3.69
N ASP A 21 -19.13 32.66 2.76
CA ASP A 21 -19.59 33.10 1.42
C ASP A 21 -18.64 32.79 0.25
N GLY A 22 -19.22 32.40 -0.89
CA GLY A 22 -18.52 32.19 -2.17
C GLY A 22 -18.20 33.48 -2.93
N SER A 23 -18.89 34.58 -2.60
CA SER A 23 -18.74 35.89 -3.24
C SER A 23 -17.35 36.54 -3.04
N GLN A 24 -16.59 36.07 -2.04
CA GLN A 24 -15.27 36.61 -1.70
C GLN A 24 -14.10 35.69 -2.09
N GLN A 25 -14.36 34.60 -2.84
CA GLN A 25 -13.33 33.64 -3.21
C GLN A 25 -12.14 34.28 -3.95
N HIS A 26 -12.42 35.17 -4.90
CA HIS A 26 -11.40 35.90 -5.65
C HIS A 26 -10.53 36.78 -4.74
N LEU A 27 -11.14 37.43 -3.74
CA LEU A 27 -10.42 38.27 -2.79
C LEU A 27 -9.50 37.42 -1.91
N ARG A 28 -9.98 36.27 -1.41
CA ARG A 28 -9.16 35.34 -0.61
C ARG A 28 -7.95 34.81 -1.38
N LYS A 29 -8.14 34.37 -2.63
CA LYS A 29 -7.02 33.95 -3.50
C LYS A 29 -5.99 35.07 -3.69
N LYS A 30 -6.45 36.31 -3.93
CA LYS A 30 -5.55 37.48 -3.99
C LYS A 30 -4.84 37.74 -2.66
N CYS A 31 -5.51 37.62 -1.52
CA CYS A 31 -4.90 37.78 -0.21
C CYS A 31 -3.80 36.73 0.04
N LEU A 32 -4.02 35.47 -0.34
CA LEU A 32 -3.00 34.43 -0.29
C LEU A 32 -1.80 34.76 -1.19
N GLY A 33 -2.07 35.22 -2.43
CA GLY A 33 -1.01 35.69 -3.34
C GLY A 33 -0.20 36.87 -2.76
N VAL A 34 -0.87 37.85 -2.16
CA VAL A 34 -0.21 38.97 -1.47
C VAL A 34 0.61 38.49 -0.28
N ALA A 35 0.12 37.54 0.51
CA ALA A 35 0.87 36.96 1.63
C ALA A 35 2.15 36.26 1.15
N HIS A 36 2.05 35.50 0.06
CA HIS A 36 3.20 34.88 -0.61
C HIS A 36 4.20 35.93 -1.10
N ASP A 37 3.75 36.98 -1.79
CA ASP A 37 4.64 38.03 -2.31
C ASP A 37 5.32 38.82 -1.18
N LEU A 38 4.60 39.05 -0.07
CA LEU A 38 5.15 39.69 1.13
C LEU A 38 6.20 38.82 1.83
N LEU A 39 6.06 37.49 1.80
CA LEU A 39 7.08 36.57 2.33
C LEU A 39 8.41 36.69 1.59
N HIS A 40 8.37 36.94 0.27
CA HIS A 40 9.59 37.23 -0.50
C HIS A 40 10.18 38.60 -0.17
N ALA A 41 9.34 39.60 0.05
CA ALA A 41 9.77 40.98 0.23
C ALA A 41 10.24 41.30 1.67
N ARG A 42 9.75 40.59 2.70
CA ARG A 42 9.90 41.00 4.12
C ARG A 42 10.12 39.80 5.05
N ARG A 43 11.36 39.63 5.53
CA ARG A 43 11.74 38.58 6.51
C ARG A 43 11.21 38.80 7.94
N GLU A 44 10.87 40.03 8.31
CA GLU A 44 10.50 40.37 9.70
C GLU A 44 9.13 39.82 10.15
N GLN A 45 8.24 39.48 9.21
CA GLN A 45 6.90 38.96 9.49
C GLN A 45 6.68 37.54 8.96
N GLU A 46 7.78 36.83 8.73
CA GLU A 46 7.77 35.55 8.03
C GLU A 46 6.87 34.52 8.73
N SER A 47 6.99 34.37 10.05
CA SER A 47 6.14 33.44 10.83
C SER A 47 4.64 33.74 10.69
N ALA A 48 4.22 35.02 10.81
CA ALA A 48 2.80 35.37 10.72
C ALA A 48 2.21 35.19 9.31
N LEU A 49 3.00 35.45 8.27
CA LEU A 49 2.58 35.25 6.88
C LEU A 49 2.58 33.77 6.50
N ARG A 50 3.54 32.97 6.99
CA ARG A 50 3.53 31.50 6.84
C ARG A 50 2.31 30.88 7.52
N ALA A 51 2.05 31.27 8.77
CA ALA A 51 0.87 30.84 9.53
C ALA A 51 -0.44 31.12 8.75
N MET A 52 -0.52 32.27 8.07
CA MET A 52 -1.66 32.63 7.23
C MET A 52 -1.81 31.73 6.00
N LEU A 53 -0.71 31.41 5.30
CA LEU A 53 -0.75 30.47 4.17
C LEU A 53 -1.14 29.05 4.63
N VAL A 54 -0.59 28.59 5.74
CA VAL A 54 -0.93 27.29 6.36
C VAL A 54 -2.40 27.24 6.75
N SER A 55 -2.92 28.29 7.39
CA SER A 55 -4.35 28.41 7.69
C SER A 55 -5.22 28.36 6.42
N GLY A 56 -4.70 28.86 5.30
CA GLY A 56 -5.33 28.77 3.98
C GLY A 56 -5.65 27.33 3.55
N LEU A 57 -4.86 26.34 3.99
CA LEU A 57 -5.10 24.91 3.71
C LEU A 57 -6.44 24.42 4.28
N THR A 58 -6.99 25.06 5.32
CA THR A 58 -8.28 24.67 5.92
C THR A 58 -9.49 25.30 5.23
N THR A 59 -9.27 26.21 4.27
CA THR A 59 -10.33 26.97 3.62
C THR A 59 -10.82 26.30 2.33
N LYS A 60 -11.87 26.82 1.69
CA LYS A 60 -12.31 26.36 0.36
C LYS A 60 -11.28 26.60 -0.75
N ASP A 61 -10.27 27.42 -0.49
CA ASP A 61 -9.22 27.79 -1.43
C ASP A 61 -7.89 27.03 -1.14
N SER A 62 -8.00 25.83 -0.56
CA SER A 62 -6.85 25.02 -0.12
C SER A 62 -5.89 24.65 -1.25
N THR A 63 -6.40 24.42 -2.45
CA THR A 63 -5.57 24.11 -3.63
C THR A 63 -4.65 25.27 -4.01
N GLU A 64 -5.13 26.51 -3.90
CA GLU A 64 -4.32 27.70 -4.16
C GLU A 64 -3.29 27.93 -3.03
N ALA A 65 -3.69 27.70 -1.77
CA ALA A 65 -2.77 27.76 -0.64
C ALA A 65 -1.64 26.71 -0.77
N GLU A 66 -1.98 25.47 -1.12
CA GLU A 66 -1.02 24.39 -1.38
C GLU A 66 -0.08 24.72 -2.54
N ARG A 67 -0.61 25.24 -3.65
CA ARG A 67 0.18 25.69 -4.80
C ARG A 67 1.19 26.78 -4.42
N LEU A 68 0.76 27.77 -3.65
CA LEU A 68 1.61 28.87 -3.20
C LEU A 68 2.65 28.39 -2.17
N LEU A 69 2.29 27.47 -1.27
CA LEU A 69 3.23 26.86 -0.34
C LEU A 69 4.28 26.03 -1.07
N HIS A 70 3.92 25.18 -2.04
CA HIS A 70 4.89 24.44 -2.85
C HIS A 70 5.79 25.37 -3.66
N LYS A 71 5.25 26.45 -4.22
CA LYS A 71 6.04 27.48 -4.90
C LYS A 71 7.05 28.11 -3.95
N LEU A 72 6.63 28.51 -2.75
CA LEU A 72 7.51 29.05 -1.71
C LEU A 72 8.62 28.06 -1.33
N LEU A 73 8.28 26.79 -1.12
CA LEU A 73 9.25 25.75 -0.75
C LEU A 73 10.23 25.41 -1.89
N LYS A 74 9.81 25.56 -3.14
CA LYS A 74 10.68 25.41 -4.31
C LYS A 74 11.67 26.58 -4.42
N GLU A 75 11.21 27.80 -4.13
CA GLU A 75 12.04 29.01 -4.22
C GLU A 75 12.93 29.20 -2.98
N GLN A 76 12.49 28.73 -1.81
CA GLN A 76 13.22 28.82 -0.54
C GLN A 76 13.20 27.48 0.23
N PRO A 77 14.03 26.49 -0.16
CA PRO A 77 14.06 25.17 0.48
C PRO A 77 14.32 25.19 1.99
N ARG A 78 15.09 26.16 2.48
CA ARG A 78 15.37 26.39 3.91
C ARG A 78 14.12 26.57 4.79
N LEU A 79 12.96 26.88 4.21
CA LEU A 79 11.71 27.09 4.94
C LEU A 79 10.91 25.80 5.14
N LYS A 80 11.36 24.67 4.59
CA LYS A 80 10.62 23.40 4.72
C LYS A 80 10.41 22.99 6.17
N THR A 81 11.43 23.10 7.02
CA THR A 81 11.32 22.79 8.46
C THR A 81 10.27 23.68 9.12
N ASP A 82 10.42 25.00 8.99
CA ASP A 82 9.51 25.98 9.58
C ASP A 82 8.05 25.81 9.11
N VAL A 83 7.85 25.52 7.82
CA VAL A 83 6.51 25.29 7.27
C VAL A 83 5.94 23.97 7.77
N ALA A 84 6.75 22.91 7.85
CA ALA A 84 6.32 21.62 8.40
C ALA A 84 5.92 21.76 9.87
N GLU A 85 6.74 22.42 10.70
CA GLU A 85 6.43 22.71 12.10
C GLU A 85 5.12 23.50 12.24
N GLU A 86 4.90 24.53 11.42
CA GLU A 86 3.67 25.32 11.45
C GLU A 86 2.44 24.49 11.05
N VAL A 87 2.55 23.64 10.03
CA VAL A 87 1.48 22.71 9.62
C VAL A 87 1.17 21.71 10.73
N ILE A 88 2.19 21.14 11.35
CA ILE A 88 2.04 20.20 12.47
C ILE A 88 1.35 20.89 13.64
N GLN A 89 1.85 22.05 14.05
CA GLN A 89 1.32 22.80 15.16
C GLN A 89 -0.14 23.20 14.92
N GLN A 90 -0.48 23.78 13.76
CA GLN A 90 -1.83 24.29 13.49
C GLN A 90 -2.85 23.21 13.16
N LEU A 91 -2.48 22.21 12.35
CA LEU A 91 -3.43 21.28 11.74
C LEU A 91 -3.44 19.90 12.39
N ILE A 92 -2.34 19.50 13.04
CA ILE A 92 -2.18 18.16 13.62
C ILE A 92 -2.26 18.19 15.14
N GLU A 93 -1.52 19.07 15.80
CA GLU A 93 -1.47 19.17 17.27
C GLU A 93 -2.58 20.04 17.86
N ASN A 94 -2.77 21.25 17.31
CA ASN A 94 -3.82 22.17 17.74
C ASN A 94 -5.18 21.87 17.08
N GLY A 95 -5.21 21.01 16.06
CA GLY A 95 -6.45 20.44 15.51
C GLY A 95 -7.04 19.51 16.57
N PRO A 96 -8.09 19.92 17.30
CA PRO A 96 -8.38 19.31 18.57
C PRO A 96 -8.83 17.86 18.44
N VAL A 97 -8.32 17.10 19.41
CA VAL A 97 -8.86 15.88 20.00
C VAL A 97 -10.39 15.97 20.14
N GLN A 98 -11.11 15.00 19.57
CA GLN A 98 -12.55 14.66 19.69
C GLN A 98 -13.53 15.19 18.62
N ASP A 99 -14.11 14.23 17.88
CA ASP A 99 -15.45 14.16 17.24
C ASP A 99 -15.97 15.31 16.36
N ASP A 100 -15.16 16.33 16.04
CA ASP A 100 -15.56 17.39 15.11
C ASP A 100 -15.14 17.08 13.67
N ARG A 101 -16.10 16.91 12.76
CA ARG A 101 -15.86 16.58 11.32
C ARG A 101 -14.87 17.55 10.65
N ARG A 102 -14.85 18.80 11.11
CA ARG A 102 -13.89 19.83 10.64
C ARG A 102 -12.46 19.56 11.10
N ALA A 103 -12.26 19.05 12.32
CA ALA A 103 -10.95 18.71 12.85
C ALA A 103 -10.32 17.55 12.05
N MET A 104 -11.12 16.52 11.72
CA MET A 104 -10.68 15.41 10.86
C MET A 104 -10.32 15.86 9.44
N SER A 105 -11.06 16.83 8.89
CA SER A 105 -10.74 17.42 7.57
C SER A 105 -9.43 18.20 7.61
N ASN A 106 -9.21 19.02 8.64
CA ASN A 106 -7.97 19.77 8.81
C ASN A 106 -6.77 18.82 9.00
N LEU A 107 -6.94 17.77 9.79
CA LEU A 107 -5.92 16.75 10.00
C LEU A 107 -5.54 16.06 8.68
N TYR A 108 -6.55 15.66 7.89
CA TYR A 108 -6.34 15.07 6.57
C TYR A 108 -5.55 15.99 5.65
N ARG A 109 -5.92 17.28 5.57
CA ARG A 109 -5.23 18.25 4.72
C ARG A 109 -3.80 18.53 5.18
N GLY A 110 -3.57 18.62 6.48
CA GLY A 110 -2.22 18.73 7.04
C GLY A 110 -1.35 17.53 6.67
N CYS A 111 -1.87 16.31 6.86
CA CYS A 111 -1.16 15.09 6.49
C CYS A 111 -0.90 15.01 4.98
N ALA A 112 -1.89 15.37 4.15
CA ALA A 112 -1.77 15.35 2.69
C ALA A 112 -0.68 16.32 2.21
N PHE A 113 -0.66 17.55 2.74
CA PHE A 113 0.36 18.53 2.42
C PHE A 113 1.77 18.07 2.83
N LEU A 114 1.94 17.55 4.05
CA LEU A 114 3.25 17.00 4.48
C LEU A 114 3.69 15.83 3.59
N CYS A 115 2.74 14.99 3.13
CA CYS A 115 3.04 13.92 2.18
C CYS A 115 3.43 14.43 0.79
N SER A 116 2.88 15.56 0.32
CA SER A 116 3.17 16.13 -0.99
C SER A 116 4.48 16.93 -1.02
N MET A 117 4.99 17.40 0.13
CA MET A 117 6.25 18.13 0.25
C MET A 117 7.43 17.38 -0.39
N ARG A 118 8.16 18.05 -1.30
CA ARG A 118 9.34 17.48 -1.97
C ARG A 118 10.55 17.47 -1.04
N LEU A 119 10.95 16.26 -0.63
CA LEU A 119 12.12 15.98 0.20
C LEU A 119 13.27 15.40 -0.64
N THR A 120 14.49 15.76 -0.29
CA THR A 120 15.76 15.39 -0.94
C THR A 120 16.76 14.87 0.08
N HIS A 121 17.49 13.79 -0.26
CA HIS A 121 18.42 13.10 0.65
C HIS A 121 19.53 13.98 1.23
N THR A 122 19.91 15.07 0.55
CA THR A 122 21.08 15.88 0.93
C THR A 122 20.77 16.99 1.93
N GLU A 123 19.56 17.54 1.91
CA GLU A 123 19.23 18.77 2.65
C GLU A 123 18.03 18.61 3.60
N ASP A 124 17.14 17.65 3.34
CA ASP A 124 15.84 17.59 4.02
C ASP A 124 15.75 16.50 5.10
N GLY A 125 16.87 15.95 5.55
CA GLY A 125 16.91 14.87 6.54
C GLY A 125 16.19 15.21 7.85
N ASP A 126 16.41 16.42 8.38
CA ASP A 126 15.76 16.86 9.64
C ASP A 126 14.24 17.00 9.49
N VAL A 127 13.77 17.51 8.34
CA VAL A 127 12.34 17.64 8.02
C VAL A 127 11.70 16.25 7.90
N ALA A 128 12.40 15.32 7.26
CA ALA A 128 11.96 13.94 7.13
C ALA A 128 11.82 13.27 8.51
N VAL A 129 12.80 13.43 9.40
CA VAL A 129 12.71 12.95 10.79
C VAL A 129 11.49 13.55 11.50
N LEU A 130 11.27 14.86 11.39
CA LEU A 130 10.12 15.53 11.99
C LEU A 130 8.79 14.95 11.49
N ILE A 131 8.63 14.77 10.17
CA ILE A 131 7.42 14.19 9.57
C ILE A 131 7.20 12.75 10.06
N ALA A 132 8.26 11.93 10.08
CA ALA A 132 8.16 10.54 10.53
C ALA A 132 7.74 10.44 12.01
N GLU A 133 8.35 11.25 12.88
CA GLU A 133 7.98 11.32 14.30
C GLU A 133 6.52 11.71 14.51
N THR A 134 6.05 12.74 13.80
CA THR A 134 4.68 13.22 13.93
C THR A 134 3.67 12.17 13.44
N PHE A 135 3.95 11.52 12.31
CA PHE A 135 3.07 10.48 11.78
C PHE A 135 3.08 9.21 12.63
N ALA A 136 4.20 8.82 13.24
CA ALA A 136 4.25 7.71 14.19
C ALA A 136 3.35 8.00 15.41
N LYS A 137 3.49 9.17 16.03
CA LYS A 137 2.63 9.60 17.17
C LYS A 137 1.15 9.66 16.78
N LEU A 138 0.85 10.16 15.58
CA LEU A 138 -0.52 10.23 15.09
C LEU A 138 -1.12 8.83 14.85
N LEU A 139 -0.34 7.93 14.24
CA LEU A 139 -0.73 6.55 13.98
C LEU A 139 -1.04 5.80 15.29
N GLU A 140 -0.18 5.94 16.30
CA GLU A 140 -0.41 5.40 17.65
C GLU A 140 -1.73 5.92 18.24
N LYS A 141 -1.96 7.22 18.20
CA LYS A 141 -3.17 7.86 18.73
C LYS A 141 -4.44 7.39 18.01
N MET A 142 -4.37 7.21 16.69
CA MET A 142 -5.52 6.75 15.91
C MET A 142 -5.84 5.29 16.17
N LEU A 143 -4.82 4.43 16.29
CA LEU A 143 -5.00 2.98 16.47
C LEU A 143 -5.23 2.56 17.92
N SER A 144 -4.72 3.31 18.89
CA SER A 144 -4.99 3.10 20.32
C SER A 144 -6.47 3.29 20.67
N ASN A 145 -7.17 4.15 19.92
CA ASN A 145 -8.60 4.40 20.11
C ASN A 145 -9.50 3.34 19.42
N GLU A 146 -8.97 2.54 18.48
CA GLU A 146 -9.75 1.59 17.68
C GLU A 146 -9.64 0.11 18.13
N MET A 147 -8.71 -0.23 19.03
CA MET A 147 -8.62 -1.60 19.58
C MET A 147 -9.26 -1.78 20.96
N GLN A 148 -9.66 -0.68 21.63
CA GLN A 148 -10.54 -0.73 22.79
C GLN A 148 -11.92 -0.21 22.40
N GLY A 149 -12.66 -1.00 21.61
CA GLY A 149 -14.11 -0.93 21.71
C GLY A 149 -14.48 -1.04 23.19
N PRO A 150 -15.47 -0.29 23.71
CA PRO A 150 -15.86 -0.40 25.11
C PRO A 150 -16.39 -1.82 25.32
N SER A 151 -15.51 -2.71 25.77
CA SER A 151 -15.87 -3.98 26.35
C SER A 151 -16.58 -3.63 27.64
N LYS A 152 -17.88 -3.35 27.50
CA LYS A 152 -18.79 -3.45 28.62
C LYS A 152 -18.69 -4.90 29.05
N ALA A 153 -17.84 -5.15 30.03
CA ALA A 153 -17.93 -6.28 30.92
C ALA A 153 -19.34 -6.25 31.51
N VAL A 154 -20.29 -6.86 30.80
CA VAL A 154 -21.64 -7.12 31.30
C VAL A 154 -21.45 -8.18 32.37
N ARG A 155 -21.26 -7.73 33.60
CA ARG A 155 -21.56 -8.54 34.77
C ARG A 155 -23.02 -9.03 34.62
N PRO A 156 -23.32 -10.32 34.79
CA PRO A 156 -24.68 -10.79 34.73
C PRO A 156 -25.40 -10.34 36.01
N ALA A 157 -26.10 -9.21 35.94
CA ALA A 157 -27.00 -8.78 37.01
C ALA A 157 -28.42 -9.26 36.70
N HIS A 158 -28.91 -10.10 37.60
CA HIS A 158 -30.24 -10.69 37.63
C HIS A 158 -31.39 -9.66 37.53
N ARG A 159 -32.44 -10.11 36.82
CA ARG A 159 -33.89 -9.89 37.06
C ARG A 159 -34.38 -8.46 37.32
N GLY A 160 -35.15 -7.97 36.33
CA GLY A 160 -36.51 -7.49 36.59
C GLY A 160 -36.73 -5.98 36.47
N SER A 161 -37.21 -5.53 35.32
CA SER A 161 -38.45 -4.74 35.21
C SER A 161 -38.71 -4.40 33.74
N ARG A 162 -39.98 -4.49 33.34
CA ARG A 162 -40.46 -4.12 32.01
C ARG A 162 -40.40 -2.59 31.89
N ILE A 163 -39.48 -2.08 31.09
CA ILE A 163 -39.47 -0.67 30.68
C ILE A 163 -39.45 -0.61 29.15
N HIS A 164 -40.33 0.22 28.61
CA HIS A 164 -40.66 0.39 27.21
C HIS A 164 -39.42 0.45 26.28
N LYS A 165 -39.43 -0.42 25.26
CA LYS A 165 -38.51 -0.40 24.11
C LYS A 165 -38.73 0.87 23.29
N ARG A 166 -38.09 1.99 23.67
CA ARG A 166 -37.65 2.98 22.69
C ARG A 166 -36.42 2.39 22.01
N LYS A 167 -36.55 2.13 20.71
CA LYS A 167 -35.48 1.68 19.81
C LYS A 167 -34.43 2.80 19.75
N LYS A 168 -33.52 2.84 20.73
CA LYS A 168 -32.32 3.67 20.69
C LYS A 168 -31.50 3.11 19.54
N LYS A 169 -31.50 3.78 18.38
CA LYS A 169 -30.48 3.56 17.35
C LYS A 169 -29.15 3.62 18.09
N ALA A 170 -28.43 2.52 18.13
CA ALA A 170 -27.09 2.52 18.66
C ALA A 170 -26.29 3.45 17.74
N ASP A 171 -25.75 4.53 18.30
CA ASP A 171 -24.71 5.34 17.67
C ASP A 171 -23.49 4.42 17.49
N GLY A 172 -23.44 3.74 16.34
CA GLY A 172 -22.18 3.25 15.81
C GLY A 172 -21.37 4.45 15.30
N PRO A 173 -20.03 4.35 15.24
CA PRO A 173 -19.23 5.35 14.56
C PRO A 173 -19.76 5.56 13.13
N ASN A 174 -19.91 6.81 12.73
CA ASN A 174 -20.36 7.16 11.38
C ASN A 174 -19.40 6.54 10.37
N GLN A 175 -19.92 5.82 9.37
CA GLN A 175 -19.10 5.07 8.40
C GLN A 175 -18.14 6.00 7.62
N GLU A 176 -18.56 7.24 7.37
CA GLU A 176 -17.73 8.28 6.77
C GLU A 176 -16.51 8.64 7.65
N ASP A 177 -16.69 8.72 8.96
CA ASP A 177 -15.61 9.07 9.89
C ASP A 177 -14.57 7.96 9.94
N VAL A 178 -15.01 6.69 9.88
CA VAL A 178 -14.12 5.53 9.78
C VAL A 178 -13.32 5.57 8.48
N GLN A 179 -13.96 5.84 7.34
CA GLN A 179 -13.27 5.97 6.06
C GLN A 179 -12.26 7.12 6.06
N GLN A 180 -12.63 8.27 6.64
CA GLN A 180 -11.73 9.41 6.73
C GLN A 180 -10.51 9.12 7.62
N ARG A 181 -10.71 8.41 8.74
CA ARG A 181 -9.61 7.93 9.59
C ARG A 181 -8.65 7.03 8.83
N LEU A 182 -9.18 6.08 8.06
CA LEU A 182 -8.38 5.16 7.26
C LEU A 182 -7.59 5.87 6.15
N ARG A 183 -8.16 6.92 5.54
CA ARG A 183 -7.44 7.79 4.59
C ARG A 183 -6.26 8.49 5.27
N ILE A 184 -6.42 8.97 6.50
CA ILE A 184 -5.33 9.59 7.27
C ILE A 184 -4.28 8.57 7.67
N ILE A 185 -4.67 7.36 8.10
CA ILE A 185 -3.73 6.26 8.38
C ILE A 185 -2.89 5.95 7.15
N ARG A 186 -3.53 5.85 5.97
CA ARG A 186 -2.81 5.65 4.69
C ARG A 186 -1.79 6.77 4.44
N LEU A 187 -2.17 8.04 4.65
CA LEU A 187 -1.25 9.17 4.50
C LEU A 187 -0.08 9.09 5.50
N CYS A 188 -0.35 8.75 6.76
CA CYS A 188 0.70 8.58 7.77
C CYS A 188 1.72 7.52 7.33
N LEU A 189 1.25 6.34 6.89
CA LEU A 189 2.13 5.26 6.43
C LEU A 189 2.94 5.65 5.19
N SER A 190 2.29 6.23 4.17
CA SER A 190 2.98 6.68 2.95
C SER A 190 4.00 7.78 3.23
N GLY A 191 3.63 8.74 4.09
CA GLY A 191 4.49 9.83 4.48
C GLY A 191 5.67 9.40 5.34
N MET A 192 5.47 8.44 6.25
CA MET A 192 6.55 7.79 6.99
C MET A 192 7.48 7.07 6.03
N HIS A 193 6.95 6.24 5.12
CA HIS A 193 7.77 5.54 4.12
C HIS A 193 8.64 6.50 3.31
N ARG A 194 8.06 7.61 2.83
CA ARG A 194 8.80 8.66 2.11
C ARG A 194 9.85 9.36 2.99
N ALA A 195 9.53 9.61 4.25
CA ALA A 195 10.46 10.19 5.19
C ALA A 195 11.63 9.24 5.47
N PHE A 196 11.38 7.94 5.57
CA PHE A 196 12.41 6.90 5.77
C PHE A 196 13.42 6.84 4.65
N THR A 197 13.00 7.03 3.39
CA THR A 197 13.96 7.03 2.28
C THR A 197 14.91 8.22 2.33
N VAL A 198 14.47 9.37 2.84
CA VAL A 198 15.23 10.63 2.85
C VAL A 198 16.04 10.85 4.13
N ALA A 199 15.47 10.51 5.28
CA ALA A 199 16.08 10.72 6.57
C ALA A 199 17.28 9.79 6.80
N ASN A 200 18.15 10.16 7.74
CA ASN A 200 19.10 9.19 8.26
C ASN A 200 18.32 8.10 8.99
N GLU A 201 18.28 6.91 8.40
CA GLU A 201 17.51 5.75 8.83
C GLU A 201 17.69 5.44 10.33
N SER A 202 18.92 5.56 10.85
CA SER A 202 19.23 5.36 12.28
C SER A 202 18.55 6.36 13.22
N LEU A 203 18.31 7.59 12.75
CA LEU A 203 17.63 8.62 13.53
C LEU A 203 16.12 8.43 13.53
N VAL A 204 15.54 7.92 12.44
CA VAL A 204 14.09 7.68 12.40
C VAL A 204 13.73 6.42 13.18
N GLU A 205 14.56 5.38 13.08
CA GLU A 205 14.38 4.15 13.85
C GLU A 205 14.40 4.42 15.36
N ALA A 206 15.39 5.19 15.85
CA ALA A 206 15.49 5.57 17.26
C ALA A 206 14.28 6.35 17.79
N ARG A 207 13.40 6.81 16.89
CA ARG A 207 12.24 7.65 17.19
C ARG A 207 10.91 6.95 16.93
N LEU A 208 10.93 5.74 16.36
CA LEU A 208 9.76 4.87 16.34
C LEU A 208 9.56 4.25 17.73
N SER A 209 8.38 4.46 18.32
CA SER A 209 8.03 3.74 19.53
C SER A 209 7.72 2.28 19.23
N GLU A 210 7.81 1.44 20.26
CA GLU A 210 7.38 0.03 20.18
C GLU A 210 5.88 -0.07 19.81
N ASP A 211 5.06 0.87 20.28
CA ASP A 211 3.63 0.92 19.96
C ASP A 211 3.39 1.22 18.49
N ALA A 212 4.14 2.16 17.88
CA ALA A 212 4.08 2.43 16.45
C ALA A 212 4.47 1.20 15.63
N MET A 213 5.55 0.51 16.00
CA MET A 213 5.97 -0.73 15.35
C MET A 213 4.93 -1.83 15.43
N ASN A 214 4.35 -2.04 16.62
CA ASN A 214 3.25 -2.99 16.81
C ASN A 214 2.02 -2.61 15.99
N ALA A 215 1.75 -1.32 15.80
CA ALA A 215 0.65 -0.83 15.00
C ALA A 215 0.88 -1.09 13.50
N ILE A 216 2.08 -0.83 12.99
CA ILE A 216 2.49 -1.13 11.61
C ILE A 216 2.34 -2.63 11.34
N LEU A 217 2.85 -3.48 12.24
CA LEU A 217 2.70 -4.93 12.14
C LEU A 217 1.23 -5.36 12.14
N ARG A 218 0.40 -4.81 13.03
CA ARG A 218 -1.05 -5.12 13.04
C ARG A 218 -1.73 -4.76 11.72
N LEU A 219 -1.38 -3.61 11.13
CA LEU A 219 -1.91 -3.18 9.84
C LEU A 219 -1.42 -4.07 8.70
N SER A 220 -0.15 -4.48 8.71
CA SER A 220 0.45 -5.37 7.70
C SER A 220 -0.07 -6.80 7.73
N TYR A 221 -0.81 -7.20 8.77
CA TYR A 221 -1.47 -8.51 8.84
C TYR A 221 -2.99 -8.41 8.83
N SER A 222 -3.53 -7.19 8.73
CA SER A 222 -4.97 -6.98 8.81
C SER A 222 -5.67 -7.63 7.63
N ARG A 223 -6.65 -8.48 7.93
CA ARG A 223 -7.63 -8.99 6.95
C ARG A 223 -9.00 -8.32 7.13
N SER A 224 -9.07 -7.25 7.94
CA SER A 224 -10.31 -6.51 8.09
C SER A 224 -10.67 -5.88 6.76
N ALA A 225 -11.90 -6.12 6.29
CA ALA A 225 -12.45 -5.44 5.12
C ALA A 225 -12.49 -3.91 5.30
N GLU A 226 -12.39 -3.43 6.54
CA GLU A 226 -12.32 -2.01 6.85
C GLU A 226 -10.97 -1.41 6.45
N VAL A 227 -9.85 -2.15 6.52
CA VAL A 227 -8.54 -1.59 6.18
C VAL A 227 -8.32 -1.67 4.66
N PRO A 228 -8.21 -0.54 3.95
CA PRO A 228 -8.03 -0.55 2.50
C PRO A 228 -6.75 -1.31 2.09
N PRO A 229 -6.76 -2.07 0.98
CA PRO A 229 -5.56 -2.78 0.50
C PRO A 229 -4.35 -1.87 0.34
N ALA A 230 -4.54 -0.63 -0.12
CA ALA A 230 -3.46 0.35 -0.26
C ALA A 230 -2.78 0.71 1.08
N ALA A 231 -3.55 0.78 2.18
CA ALA A 231 -2.98 1.05 3.50
C ALA A 231 -2.16 -0.15 4.00
N ARG A 232 -2.61 -1.38 3.75
CA ARG A 232 -1.86 -2.59 4.11
C ARG A 232 -0.56 -2.69 3.32
N ASN A 233 -0.60 -2.46 2.01
CA ASN A 233 0.60 -2.41 1.17
C ASN A 233 1.57 -1.33 1.66
N ALA A 234 1.09 -0.14 2.03
CA ALA A 234 1.94 0.93 2.58
C ALA A 234 2.60 0.53 3.91
N ALA A 235 1.89 -0.21 4.78
CA ALA A 235 2.45 -0.74 6.01
C ALA A 235 3.55 -1.78 5.75
N VAL A 236 3.37 -2.67 4.76
CA VAL A 236 4.41 -3.64 4.35
C VAL A 236 5.62 -2.93 3.75
N MET A 237 5.42 -1.94 2.87
CA MET A 237 6.52 -1.15 2.30
C MET A 237 7.33 -0.45 3.39
N LEU A 238 6.66 0.17 4.36
CA LEU A 238 7.32 0.79 5.52
C LEU A 238 8.09 -0.24 6.35
N LEU A 239 7.53 -1.43 6.58
CA LEU A 239 8.19 -2.50 7.31
C LEU A 239 9.47 -2.98 6.59
N ILE A 240 9.45 -3.07 5.25
CA ILE A 240 10.63 -3.40 4.43
C ILE A 240 11.74 -2.36 4.66
N GLU A 241 11.43 -1.07 4.62
CA GLU A 241 12.43 -0.02 4.83
C GLU A 241 13.01 -0.04 6.24
N ILE A 242 12.19 -0.27 7.26
CA ILE A 242 12.66 -0.39 8.65
C ILE A 242 13.59 -1.60 8.80
N THR A 243 13.24 -2.75 8.22
CA THR A 243 14.10 -3.93 8.24
C THR A 243 15.42 -3.68 7.48
N ARG A 244 15.39 -2.99 6.34
CA ARG A 244 16.60 -2.64 5.58
C ARG A 244 17.52 -1.69 6.34
N ALA A 245 16.95 -0.74 7.08
CA ALA A 245 17.70 0.18 7.91
C ALA A 245 18.50 -0.55 9.00
N GLN A 246 17.85 -1.51 9.67
CA GLN A 246 18.44 -2.28 10.76
C GLN A 246 19.50 -3.27 10.30
N THR A 247 19.27 -3.94 9.17
CA THR A 247 20.13 -5.02 8.66
C THR A 247 21.46 -4.55 8.04
N ARG A 248 21.76 -3.24 8.03
CA ARG A 248 23.04 -2.69 7.53
C ARG A 248 24.24 -2.96 8.46
N GLY A 249 24.00 -3.38 9.70
CA GLY A 249 25.05 -3.80 10.63
C GLY A 249 25.63 -5.19 10.30
N ASN A 250 26.93 -5.40 10.49
CA ASN A 250 27.57 -6.71 10.24
C ASN A 250 27.14 -7.82 11.22
N ASN A 251 26.52 -7.47 12.34
CA ASN A 251 26.03 -8.43 13.34
C ASN A 251 24.55 -8.16 13.57
N MET A 252 23.69 -9.07 13.10
CA MET A 252 22.27 -9.01 13.42
C MET A 252 22.02 -9.37 14.88
N SER A 253 21.26 -8.53 15.58
CA SER A 253 20.71 -8.87 16.89
C SER A 253 19.56 -9.88 16.77
N GLU A 254 19.19 -10.52 17.89
CA GLU A 254 18.04 -11.45 17.92
C GLU A 254 16.72 -10.73 17.58
N GLU A 255 16.58 -9.48 18.01
CA GLU A 255 15.42 -8.63 17.73
C GLU A 255 15.31 -8.27 16.25
N GLU A 256 16.44 -7.95 15.61
CA GLU A 256 16.52 -7.65 14.16
C GLU A 256 16.15 -8.88 13.31
N ALA A 257 16.65 -10.05 13.69
CA ALA A 257 16.32 -11.31 13.02
C ALA A 257 14.83 -11.67 13.18
N GLU A 258 14.23 -11.38 14.34
CA GLU A 258 12.80 -11.55 14.56
C GLU A 258 11.99 -10.56 13.69
N LEU A 259 12.41 -9.29 13.61
CA LEU A 259 11.74 -8.31 12.76
C LEU A 259 11.83 -8.71 11.28
N GLU A 260 12.99 -9.15 10.81
CA GLU A 260 13.15 -9.65 9.44
C GLU A 260 12.18 -10.81 9.16
N THR A 261 12.07 -11.76 10.09
CA THR A 261 11.13 -12.89 9.97
C THR A 261 9.68 -12.40 9.88
N ARG A 262 9.31 -11.41 10.71
CA ARG A 262 7.97 -10.79 10.67
C ARG A 262 7.75 -9.99 9.39
N CYS A 263 8.79 -9.38 8.82
CA CYS A 263 8.71 -8.68 7.53
C CYS A 263 8.44 -9.67 6.39
N TRP A 264 9.21 -10.76 6.30
CA TRP A 264 9.01 -11.81 5.29
C TRP A 264 7.64 -12.47 5.39
N ARG A 265 7.14 -12.74 6.60
CA ARG A 265 5.78 -13.24 6.80
C ARG A 265 4.71 -12.28 6.28
N ALA A 266 4.88 -10.97 6.48
CA ALA A 266 3.95 -9.96 5.97
C ALA A 266 4.00 -9.90 4.42
N ILE A 267 5.19 -9.88 3.83
CA ILE A 267 5.40 -9.94 2.38
C ILE A 267 4.73 -11.19 1.80
N TYR A 268 5.04 -12.36 2.36
CA TYR A 268 4.51 -13.64 1.90
C TYR A 268 2.99 -13.70 1.94
N HIS A 269 2.38 -13.09 2.97
CA HIS A 269 0.93 -12.98 3.09
C HIS A 269 0.31 -12.02 2.06
N HIS A 270 0.98 -10.91 1.76
CA HIS A 270 0.46 -9.85 0.89
C HIS A 270 0.66 -10.08 -0.60
N VAL A 271 1.81 -10.63 -0.98
CA VAL A 271 2.19 -10.77 -2.39
C VAL A 271 1.25 -11.72 -3.16
N HIS A 272 0.60 -12.66 -2.49
CA HIS A 272 -0.40 -13.56 -3.06
C HIS A 272 -1.84 -13.00 -3.06
N SER A 273 -2.09 -11.84 -2.43
CA SER A 273 -3.45 -11.34 -2.23
C SER A 273 -3.98 -10.60 -3.45
N LEU A 274 -5.08 -11.08 -4.03
CA LEU A 274 -5.82 -10.39 -5.11
C LEU A 274 -6.26 -8.98 -4.69
N GLU A 275 -6.63 -8.81 -3.41
CA GLU A 275 -6.98 -7.48 -2.88
C GLU A 275 -5.76 -6.55 -2.90
N SER A 276 -4.58 -7.07 -2.57
CA SER A 276 -3.34 -6.27 -2.59
C SER A 276 -2.95 -5.88 -4.01
N GLN A 277 -3.17 -6.76 -5.00
CA GLN A 277 -2.94 -6.48 -6.41
C GLN A 277 -3.80 -5.32 -6.95
N SER A 278 -5.05 -5.21 -6.49
CA SER A 278 -5.94 -4.12 -6.91
C SER A 278 -5.55 -2.73 -6.39
N ALA A 279 -4.56 -2.63 -5.50
CA ALA A 279 -4.12 -1.35 -4.95
C ALA A 279 -3.13 -0.64 -5.88
N ALA A 280 -3.28 0.68 -6.04
CA ALA A 280 -2.40 1.51 -6.86
C ALA A 280 -0.91 1.46 -6.44
N ASN A 281 -0.59 1.11 -5.20
CA ASN A 281 0.77 0.97 -4.69
C ASN A 281 1.31 -0.47 -4.69
N TYR A 282 0.65 -1.40 -5.40
CA TYR A 282 1.14 -2.78 -5.49
C TYR A 282 2.43 -2.91 -6.31
N ILE A 283 2.55 -2.20 -7.44
CA ILE A 283 3.76 -2.22 -8.27
C ILE A 283 4.99 -1.70 -7.49
N PRO A 284 4.93 -0.54 -6.79
CA PRO A 284 5.99 -0.12 -5.88
C PRO A 284 6.33 -1.17 -4.81
N LEU A 285 5.34 -1.82 -4.21
CA LEU A 285 5.57 -2.91 -3.25
C LEU A 285 6.34 -4.06 -3.89
N LEU A 286 5.96 -4.51 -5.09
CA LEU A 286 6.65 -5.57 -5.81
C LEU A 286 8.11 -5.22 -6.12
N GLN A 287 8.39 -3.95 -6.47
CA GLN A 287 9.75 -3.48 -6.68
C GLN A 287 10.61 -3.57 -5.41
N MET A 288 10.06 -3.23 -4.24
CA MET A 288 10.78 -3.35 -2.97
C MET A 288 10.99 -4.81 -2.57
N VAL A 289 9.97 -5.66 -2.78
CA VAL A 289 10.08 -7.11 -2.56
C VAL A 289 11.17 -7.70 -3.47
N TRP A 290 11.19 -7.28 -4.73
CA TRP A 290 12.19 -7.67 -5.71
C TRP A 290 13.62 -7.35 -5.25
N GLU A 291 13.87 -6.09 -4.90
CA GLU A 291 15.16 -5.63 -4.39
C GLU A 291 15.55 -6.40 -3.11
N LEU A 292 14.60 -6.68 -2.23
CA LEU A 292 14.84 -7.46 -1.01
C LEU A 292 15.22 -8.91 -1.36
N MET A 293 14.54 -9.55 -2.31
CA MET A 293 14.86 -10.91 -2.76
C MET A 293 16.26 -11.01 -3.38
N THR A 294 16.74 -9.95 -4.03
CA THR A 294 18.11 -9.88 -4.57
C THR A 294 19.19 -9.54 -3.55
N ALA A 295 18.80 -9.16 -2.32
CA ALA A 295 19.75 -8.81 -1.29
C ALA A 295 20.54 -10.05 -0.83
N LYS A 296 21.83 -9.87 -0.56
CA LYS A 296 22.72 -10.96 -0.10
C LYS A 296 22.31 -11.56 1.25
N SER A 297 21.57 -10.80 2.06
CA SER A 297 21.05 -11.25 3.36
C SER A 297 19.89 -12.23 3.21
N THR A 298 19.20 -12.23 2.07
CA THR A 298 17.98 -13.03 1.89
C THR A 298 18.31 -14.51 1.76
N THR A 299 17.67 -15.32 2.59
CA THR A 299 17.85 -16.76 2.53
C THR A 299 17.14 -17.36 1.30
N PRO A 300 17.73 -18.38 0.65
CA PRO A 300 17.16 -19.04 -0.52
C PRO A 300 15.71 -19.50 -0.35
N ILE A 301 15.36 -20.00 0.85
CA ILE A 301 14.01 -20.46 1.15
C ILE A 301 12.97 -19.33 1.10
N MET A 302 13.32 -18.12 1.57
CA MET A 302 12.42 -16.97 1.57
C MET A 302 12.17 -16.48 0.14
N ALA A 303 13.23 -16.40 -0.67
CA ALA A 303 13.14 -16.04 -2.07
C ALA A 303 12.29 -17.06 -2.84
N ALA A 304 12.56 -18.37 -2.68
CA ALA A 304 11.82 -19.43 -3.33
C ALA A 304 10.33 -19.44 -2.94
N ALA A 305 10.03 -19.32 -1.65
CA ALA A 305 8.66 -19.28 -1.15
C ALA A 305 7.90 -18.09 -1.74
N THR A 306 8.51 -16.90 -1.74
CA THR A 306 7.91 -15.68 -2.28
C THR A 306 7.69 -15.77 -3.80
N SER A 307 8.67 -16.26 -4.58
CA SER A 307 8.53 -16.46 -6.03
C SER A 307 7.39 -17.43 -6.36
N ARG A 308 7.28 -18.54 -5.61
CA ARG A 308 6.18 -19.51 -5.82
C ARG A 308 4.81 -18.90 -5.55
N ARG A 309 4.70 -17.99 -4.59
CA ARG A 309 3.43 -17.30 -4.30
C ARG A 309 3.09 -16.24 -5.34
N LEU A 310 4.08 -15.56 -5.91
CA LEU A 310 3.88 -14.73 -7.09
C LEU A 310 3.36 -15.55 -8.28
N LEU A 311 3.94 -16.72 -8.54
CA LEU A 311 3.49 -17.61 -9.62
C LEU A 311 2.06 -18.12 -9.39
N GLN A 312 1.69 -18.43 -8.16
CA GLN A 312 0.31 -18.76 -7.82
C GLN A 312 -0.64 -17.61 -8.16
N LEU A 313 -0.31 -16.38 -7.76
CA LEU A 313 -1.13 -15.22 -8.11
C LEU A 313 -1.20 -14.98 -9.62
N ALA A 314 -0.06 -15.08 -10.32
CA ALA A 314 0.01 -14.97 -11.78
C ALA A 314 -0.85 -16.03 -12.48
N SER A 315 -0.83 -17.28 -12.00
CA SER A 315 -1.66 -18.36 -12.54
C SER A 315 -3.17 -18.12 -12.36
N MET A 316 -3.57 -17.34 -11.34
CA MET A 316 -4.98 -17.00 -11.09
C MET A 316 -5.48 -15.86 -11.98
N THR A 317 -4.64 -14.87 -12.22
CA THR A 317 -4.99 -13.63 -12.93
C THR A 317 -4.81 -13.79 -14.44
N VAL A 318 -3.77 -14.53 -14.85
CA VAL A 318 -3.32 -14.65 -16.25
C VAL A 318 -3.08 -13.28 -16.88
N GLU A 319 -2.75 -12.29 -16.04
CA GLU A 319 -2.40 -10.95 -16.49
C GLU A 319 -0.94 -10.98 -16.99
N PRO A 320 -0.63 -10.50 -18.20
CA PRO A 320 0.71 -10.64 -18.75
C PRO A 320 1.78 -9.92 -17.92
N GLY A 321 1.45 -8.75 -17.36
CA GLY A 321 2.37 -7.99 -16.52
C GLY A 321 2.77 -8.76 -15.27
N MET A 322 1.78 -9.25 -14.51
CA MET A 322 2.03 -10.07 -13.31
C MET A 322 2.73 -11.38 -13.60
N SER A 323 2.39 -12.01 -14.72
CA SER A 323 3.04 -13.23 -15.19
C SER A 323 4.53 -13.01 -15.47
N ALA A 324 4.86 -11.91 -16.16
CA ALA A 324 6.26 -11.52 -16.39
C ALA A 324 7.01 -11.27 -15.08
N VAL A 325 6.39 -10.58 -14.12
CA VAL A 325 7.01 -10.29 -12.81
C VAL A 325 7.26 -11.57 -12.02
N ALA A 326 6.28 -12.48 -11.98
CA ALA A 326 6.39 -13.74 -11.26
C ALA A 326 7.46 -14.67 -11.84
N GLU A 327 7.51 -14.80 -13.17
CA GLU A 327 8.54 -15.57 -13.88
C GLU A 327 9.93 -14.99 -13.61
N ARG A 328 10.07 -13.67 -13.73
CA ARG A 328 11.35 -12.98 -13.51
C ARG A 328 11.81 -13.11 -12.05
N ALA A 329 10.89 -13.14 -11.09
CA ALA A 329 11.21 -13.38 -9.68
C ALA A 329 11.67 -14.83 -9.44
N LEU A 330 11.13 -15.80 -10.19
CA LEU A 330 11.59 -17.19 -10.15
C LEU A 330 13.02 -17.32 -10.67
N ASP A 331 13.34 -16.71 -11.81
CA ASP A 331 14.68 -16.75 -12.42
C ASP A 331 15.74 -16.27 -11.43
N LEU A 332 15.52 -15.12 -10.80
CA LEU A 332 16.46 -14.57 -9.83
C LEU A 332 16.65 -15.46 -8.61
N ALA A 333 15.55 -15.98 -8.05
CA ALA A 333 15.64 -16.88 -6.91
C ALA A 333 16.44 -18.14 -7.29
N ALA A 334 16.30 -18.63 -8.54
CA ALA A 334 17.04 -19.78 -9.06
C ALA A 334 18.52 -19.48 -9.39
N GLU A 335 18.87 -18.23 -9.68
CA GLU A 335 20.28 -17.79 -9.75
C GLU A 335 20.95 -17.94 -8.37
N GLY A 336 20.23 -17.60 -7.29
CA GLY A 336 20.71 -17.67 -5.91
C GLY A 336 20.62 -19.03 -5.21
N SER A 337 19.94 -20.04 -5.80
CA SER A 337 19.72 -21.35 -5.19
C SER A 337 19.84 -22.51 -6.20
N GLU A 338 20.75 -23.44 -5.93
CA GLU A 338 20.90 -24.66 -6.73
C GLU A 338 19.68 -25.59 -6.57
N GLU A 339 19.11 -25.65 -5.37
CA GLU A 339 17.92 -26.43 -5.05
C GLU A 339 16.71 -25.94 -5.86
N LEU A 340 16.49 -24.63 -5.91
CA LEU A 340 15.42 -24.06 -6.71
C LEU A 340 15.66 -24.28 -8.20
N ARG A 341 16.91 -24.18 -8.67
CA ARG A 341 17.24 -24.48 -10.07
C ARG A 341 16.89 -25.92 -10.44
N LYS A 342 17.17 -26.89 -9.56
CA LYS A 342 16.78 -28.30 -9.73
C LYS A 342 15.26 -28.48 -9.77
N LEU A 343 14.51 -27.69 -9.00
CA LEU A 343 13.04 -27.71 -9.06
C LEU A 343 12.52 -27.16 -10.40
N VAL A 344 13.11 -26.08 -10.90
CA VAL A 344 12.72 -25.48 -12.18
C VAL A 344 13.12 -26.37 -13.37
N SER A 345 14.26 -27.08 -13.29
CA SER A 345 14.72 -28.03 -14.31
C SER A 345 14.11 -29.44 -14.19
N TRP A 346 13.23 -29.68 -13.21
CA TRP A 346 12.61 -30.98 -12.95
C TRP A 346 13.61 -32.08 -12.55
N GLU A 347 14.79 -31.69 -12.08
CA GLU A 347 15.86 -32.58 -11.62
C GLU A 347 15.80 -32.83 -10.10
N ALA A 348 14.93 -32.12 -9.39
CA ALA A 348 14.77 -32.26 -7.95
C ALA A 348 14.15 -33.61 -7.56
N LYS A 349 14.64 -34.17 -6.46
CA LYS A 349 14.03 -35.35 -5.82
C LYS A 349 12.91 -34.88 -4.91
N GLU A 350 11.83 -35.66 -4.84
CA GLU A 350 10.74 -35.39 -3.89
C GLU A 350 11.29 -35.50 -2.47
N GLY A 351 11.18 -34.42 -1.70
CA GLY A 351 11.51 -34.45 -0.29
C GLY A 351 10.40 -35.07 0.55
N GLU A 352 10.66 -35.20 1.85
CA GLU A 352 9.73 -35.81 2.81
C GLU A 352 8.52 -34.91 3.12
N LYS A 353 8.72 -33.60 3.04
CA LYS A 353 7.66 -32.60 3.24
C LYS A 353 7.00 -32.29 1.90
N LYS A 354 5.75 -31.84 1.95
CA LYS A 354 5.07 -31.27 0.77
C LYS A 354 5.08 -29.77 0.87
N TYR A 355 5.23 -29.10 -0.27
CA TYR A 355 5.09 -27.66 -0.33
C TYR A 355 3.67 -27.28 0.09
N ASP A 356 3.57 -26.45 1.11
CA ASP A 356 2.32 -25.87 1.58
C ASP A 356 2.28 -24.39 1.12
N PRO A 357 1.40 -24.02 0.16
CA PRO A 357 0.77 -22.68 0.19
C PRO A 357 0.02 -22.56 1.54
N LEU A 358 -0.90 -21.68 1.88
CA LEU A 358 -1.54 -21.64 3.23
C LEU A 358 -0.65 -21.47 4.49
N GLU A 359 0.51 -22.10 4.62
CA GLU A 359 1.53 -21.86 5.63
C GLU A 359 1.82 -20.35 5.66
N ARG A 360 1.91 -19.80 6.86
CA ARG A 360 2.07 -18.34 7.04
C ARG A 360 3.53 -17.96 7.06
N ASP A 361 4.38 -18.89 7.46
CA ASP A 361 5.81 -18.67 7.52
C ASP A 361 6.49 -19.19 6.25
N PRO A 362 7.07 -18.30 5.41
CA PRO A 362 7.80 -18.72 4.22
C PRO A 362 8.91 -19.74 4.52
N GLY A 363 9.55 -19.66 5.70
CA GLY A 363 10.58 -20.63 6.11
C GLY A 363 10.05 -22.04 6.38
N HIS A 364 8.76 -22.19 6.66
CA HIS A 364 8.12 -23.47 6.95
C HIS A 364 7.29 -24.02 5.79
N SER A 365 7.12 -23.24 4.71
CA SER A 365 6.33 -23.62 3.53
C SER A 365 6.85 -24.85 2.77
N ALA A 366 8.08 -25.30 3.04
CA ALA A 366 8.79 -26.31 2.27
C ALA A 366 8.92 -25.95 0.77
N ALA A 367 9.12 -24.67 0.44
CA ALA A 367 9.25 -24.21 -0.95
C ALA A 367 10.39 -24.86 -1.74
N LEU A 368 11.48 -25.27 -1.07
CA LEU A 368 12.66 -25.91 -1.68
C LEU A 368 12.65 -27.44 -1.54
N ASP A 369 12.16 -27.96 -0.41
CA ASP A 369 12.20 -29.41 -0.11
C ASP A 369 10.88 -30.13 -0.47
N GLY A 370 9.83 -29.37 -0.79
CA GLY A 370 8.45 -29.83 -0.76
C GLY A 370 7.88 -30.41 -2.06
N SER A 371 8.60 -30.32 -3.17
CA SER A 371 8.07 -30.74 -4.47
C SER A 371 9.17 -31.25 -5.42
N LYS A 372 8.78 -32.00 -6.46
CA LYS A 372 9.70 -32.36 -7.56
C LYS A 372 9.95 -31.22 -8.54
N CYS A 373 9.03 -30.27 -8.60
CA CYS A 373 9.09 -29.14 -9.51
C CYS A 373 8.22 -27.96 -9.03
N VAL A 374 8.29 -26.85 -9.74
CA VAL A 374 7.47 -25.64 -9.54
C VAL A 374 6.27 -25.68 -10.49
N TRP A 375 5.22 -26.41 -10.12
CA TRP A 375 4.02 -26.59 -10.95
C TRP A 375 3.34 -25.27 -11.32
N GLU A 376 3.52 -24.24 -10.49
CA GLU A 376 2.90 -22.93 -10.67
C GLU A 376 3.50 -22.14 -11.84
N SER A 377 4.63 -22.58 -12.39
CA SER A 377 5.22 -22.02 -13.62
C SER A 377 4.56 -22.52 -14.90
N LEU A 378 3.89 -23.68 -14.87
CA LEU A 378 3.30 -24.32 -16.05
C LEU A 378 2.28 -23.42 -16.81
N PRO A 379 1.40 -22.65 -16.13
CA PRO A 379 0.50 -21.74 -16.83
C PRO A 379 1.22 -20.63 -17.60
N MET A 380 2.45 -20.29 -17.23
CA MET A 380 3.27 -19.27 -17.92
C MET A 380 3.84 -19.83 -19.22
N GLU A 381 4.23 -21.11 -19.24
CA GLU A 381 4.68 -21.81 -20.46
C GLU A 381 3.58 -21.90 -21.52
N HIS A 382 2.32 -21.91 -21.09
CA HIS A 382 1.14 -21.96 -21.94
C HIS A 382 0.33 -20.66 -21.94
N HIS A 383 0.97 -19.54 -21.60
CA HIS A 383 0.29 -18.25 -21.56
C HIS A 383 -0.21 -17.84 -22.94
N TYR A 384 -1.38 -17.20 -23.03
CA TYR A 384 -1.91 -16.70 -24.30
C TYR A 384 -1.07 -15.58 -24.93
N CYS A 385 -0.13 -15.00 -24.17
CA CYS A 385 0.72 -13.92 -24.62
C CYS A 385 2.00 -14.55 -25.18
N PRO A 386 2.26 -14.46 -26.49
CA PRO A 386 3.42 -15.10 -27.10
C PRO A 386 4.74 -14.65 -26.47
N ALA A 387 4.84 -13.38 -26.06
CA ALA A 387 6.06 -12.87 -25.42
C ALA A 387 6.40 -13.54 -24.07
N LEU A 388 5.41 -14.13 -23.40
CA LEU A 388 5.60 -14.92 -22.18
C LEU A 388 5.84 -16.39 -22.51
N ALA A 389 5.03 -16.98 -23.40
CA ALA A 389 5.17 -18.37 -23.80
C ALA A 389 6.46 -18.66 -24.61
N ASP A 390 6.97 -17.69 -25.37
CA ASP A 390 8.16 -17.84 -26.21
C ASP A 390 9.46 -17.77 -25.39
N LYS A 391 9.46 -17.15 -24.20
CA LYS A 391 10.63 -17.10 -23.30
C LYS A 391 10.98 -18.46 -22.70
N THR A 392 9.98 -19.33 -22.52
CA THR A 392 10.17 -20.70 -22.01
C THR A 392 10.56 -21.70 -23.11
N GLY A 393 10.73 -21.23 -24.35
CA GLY A 393 11.23 -22.05 -25.46
C GLY A 393 10.17 -22.88 -26.19
N ILE A 394 8.87 -22.62 -26.02
CA ILE A 394 7.81 -23.34 -26.76
C ILE A 394 7.57 -22.69 -28.13
N LYS A 395 8.49 -22.95 -29.07
CA LYS A 395 8.21 -22.72 -30.49
C LYS A 395 7.25 -23.80 -31.01
N LYS A 396 6.16 -23.33 -31.65
CA LYS A 396 5.21 -24.01 -32.55
C LYS A 396 3.98 -24.74 -31.99
N THR A 397 4.06 -25.54 -30.93
CA THR A 397 2.92 -26.44 -30.58
C THR A 397 1.76 -25.75 -29.87
N ALA A 398 2.01 -24.81 -28.95
CA ALA A 398 0.92 -24.14 -28.21
C ALA A 398 0.07 -23.23 -29.11
N ARG A 399 0.69 -22.55 -30.07
CA ARG A 399 0.01 -21.68 -31.04
C ARG A 399 -0.93 -22.47 -31.96
N GLU A 400 -0.49 -23.63 -32.46
CA GLU A 400 -1.32 -24.53 -33.26
C GLU A 400 -2.43 -25.21 -32.41
N THR A 401 -2.19 -25.43 -31.11
CA THR A 401 -3.18 -26.07 -30.21
C THR A 401 -4.26 -25.08 -29.74
N ILE A 402 -3.90 -23.81 -29.52
CA ILE A 402 -4.81 -22.75 -29.08
C ILE A 402 -5.63 -22.18 -30.26
N GLU A 403 -5.05 -22.10 -31.46
CA GLU A 403 -5.77 -21.64 -32.66
C GLU A 403 -6.81 -22.64 -33.18
N LEU A 404 -6.71 -23.94 -32.84
CA LEU A 404 -7.61 -24.97 -33.37
C LEU A 404 -8.80 -25.33 -32.50
N ASN A 405 -8.85 -25.01 -31.20
CA ASN A 405 -10.02 -25.31 -30.38
C ASN A 405 -10.17 -24.37 -29.18
N ALA A 406 -11.37 -23.79 -29.05
CA ALA A 406 -11.81 -23.09 -27.85
C ALA A 406 -11.35 -23.85 -26.60
N PHE A 407 -10.56 -23.20 -25.74
CA PHE A 407 -9.88 -23.77 -24.58
C PHE A 407 -10.71 -24.78 -23.75
N PRO A 408 -12.04 -24.60 -23.55
CA PRO A 408 -12.89 -25.61 -22.88
C PRO A 408 -13.10 -26.91 -23.69
N LYS A 409 -13.17 -26.82 -25.02
CA LYS A 409 -13.31 -27.98 -25.93
C LYS A 409 -12.00 -28.76 -26.09
N ALA A 410 -10.86 -28.08 -26.07
CA ALA A 410 -9.55 -28.74 -26.08
C ALA A 410 -9.32 -29.54 -24.78
N LEU A 411 -9.69 -28.97 -23.63
CA LEU A 411 -9.67 -29.67 -22.35
C LEU A 411 -10.65 -30.86 -22.32
N ALA A 412 -11.84 -30.72 -22.91
CA ALA A 412 -12.84 -31.78 -23.00
C ALA A 412 -12.45 -32.91 -23.98
N ALA A 413 -11.80 -32.60 -25.11
CA ALA A 413 -11.32 -33.61 -26.06
C ALA A 413 -10.13 -34.42 -25.52
N LEU A 414 -9.26 -33.80 -24.71
CA LEU A 414 -8.20 -34.48 -23.98
C LEU A 414 -8.74 -35.44 -22.91
N CYS A 415 -9.94 -35.21 -22.37
CA CYS A 415 -10.58 -36.11 -21.41
C CYS A 415 -11.27 -37.33 -22.06
N ILE A 416 -11.55 -37.32 -23.37
CA ILE A 416 -12.31 -38.37 -24.06
C ILE A 416 -11.40 -39.42 -24.73
N ASN A 417 -10.15 -39.09 -25.03
CA ASN A 417 -9.22 -39.98 -25.74
C ASN A 417 -8.22 -40.74 -24.84
N VAL A 418 -8.52 -40.91 -23.55
CA VAL A 418 -7.60 -41.54 -22.58
C VAL A 418 -7.65 -43.08 -22.58
N GLU A 419 -8.58 -43.70 -23.32
CA GLU A 419 -8.70 -45.17 -23.28
C GLU A 419 -7.76 -45.92 -24.25
N ASP A 420 -7.20 -45.27 -25.27
CA ASP A 420 -6.38 -45.96 -26.28
C ASP A 420 -5.17 -45.12 -26.70
N GLN A 421 -4.04 -45.23 -25.99
CA GLN A 421 -2.68 -45.38 -26.55
C GLN A 421 -1.59 -45.24 -25.48
N ASN A 422 -0.81 -46.32 -25.32
CA ASN A 422 0.45 -46.35 -24.58
C ASN A 422 1.57 -45.75 -25.44
N GLU A 423 2.41 -44.91 -24.82
CA GLU A 423 3.88 -44.85 -24.90
C GLU A 423 4.40 -43.40 -24.74
N GLU A 424 5.16 -43.21 -23.65
CA GLU A 424 6.26 -42.26 -23.42
C GLU A 424 6.05 -40.73 -23.51
N GLY A 425 4.83 -40.22 -23.72
CA GLY A 425 4.58 -38.76 -23.81
C GLY A 425 3.66 -38.12 -22.75
N GLN A 426 3.06 -38.86 -21.82
CA GLN A 426 1.89 -38.38 -21.07
C GLN A 426 2.07 -38.42 -19.55
N VAL A 427 2.67 -37.37 -18.97
CA VAL A 427 2.56 -37.08 -17.52
C VAL A 427 1.77 -35.79 -17.26
N ALA A 428 1.54 -34.96 -18.28
CA ALA A 428 0.94 -33.63 -18.11
C ALA A 428 -0.54 -33.66 -17.68
N LEU A 429 -1.38 -34.52 -18.26
CA LEU A 429 -2.85 -34.45 -18.08
C LEU A 429 -3.35 -34.87 -16.68
N PRO A 430 -2.86 -35.99 -16.08
CA PRO A 430 -3.22 -36.34 -14.71
C PRO A 430 -2.71 -35.30 -13.68
N CYS A 431 -1.60 -34.62 -13.99
CA CYS A 431 -1.02 -33.57 -13.15
C CYS A 431 -1.77 -32.24 -13.25
N VAL A 432 -2.21 -31.84 -14.45
CA VAL A 432 -3.09 -30.68 -14.66
C VAL A 432 -4.44 -30.92 -13.97
N LEU A 433 -5.01 -32.12 -14.08
CA LEU A 433 -6.24 -32.46 -13.35
C LEU A 433 -6.03 -32.49 -11.82
N ARG A 434 -4.85 -32.91 -11.34
CA ARG A 434 -4.50 -32.77 -9.92
C ARG A 434 -4.38 -31.33 -9.48
N TYR A 435 -3.76 -30.46 -10.27
CA TYR A 435 -3.66 -29.02 -9.99
C TYR A 435 -5.06 -28.36 -10.00
N TYR A 436 -5.90 -28.68 -10.98
CA TYR A 436 -7.26 -28.13 -11.08
C TYR A 436 -8.21 -28.62 -9.98
N ASN A 437 -7.94 -29.80 -9.41
CA ASN A 437 -8.65 -30.38 -8.27
C ASN A 437 -7.89 -30.22 -6.95
N ASP A 438 -6.78 -29.47 -6.94
CA ASP A 438 -6.04 -29.20 -5.72
C ASP A 438 -6.97 -28.39 -4.79
N PRO A 439 -7.14 -28.81 -3.53
CA PRO A 439 -8.03 -28.13 -2.59
C PRO A 439 -7.75 -26.62 -2.46
N VAL A 440 -6.49 -26.20 -2.66
CA VAL A 440 -6.06 -24.80 -2.64
C VAL A 440 -6.56 -24.10 -3.90
N VAL A 441 -6.36 -24.67 -5.08
CA VAL A 441 -6.85 -24.11 -6.34
C VAL A 441 -8.38 -24.03 -6.37
N VAL A 442 -9.06 -25.01 -5.74
CA VAL A 442 -10.52 -25.00 -5.57
C VAL A 442 -10.97 -23.90 -4.60
N ALA A 443 -10.36 -23.81 -3.41
CA ALA A 443 -10.66 -22.77 -2.43
C ALA A 443 -10.44 -21.35 -2.98
N LEU A 444 -9.38 -21.18 -3.78
CA LEU A 444 -9.03 -19.92 -4.43
C LEU A 444 -10.01 -19.54 -5.57
N ARG A 445 -10.57 -20.51 -6.29
CA ARG A 445 -11.67 -20.25 -7.25
C ARG A 445 -12.94 -19.79 -6.55
N GLU A 446 -13.26 -20.40 -5.41
CA GLU A 446 -14.40 -19.95 -4.61
C GLU A 446 -14.19 -18.53 -4.07
N GLU A 447 -12.96 -18.18 -3.68
CA GLU A 447 -12.62 -16.82 -3.25
C GLU A 447 -12.75 -15.80 -4.40
N ARG A 448 -12.26 -16.11 -5.60
CA ARG A 448 -12.47 -15.28 -6.80
C ARG A 448 -13.95 -15.10 -7.13
N LYS A 449 -14.75 -16.16 -6.98
CA LYS A 449 -16.20 -16.11 -7.19
C LYS A 449 -16.87 -15.19 -6.16
N ARG A 450 -16.52 -15.31 -4.88
CA ARG A 450 -17.01 -14.42 -3.81
C ARG A 450 -16.60 -12.97 -4.05
N ALA A 451 -15.36 -12.71 -4.46
CA ALA A 451 -14.88 -11.36 -4.77
C ALA A 451 -15.62 -10.75 -5.98
N SER A 452 -15.88 -11.55 -7.02
CA SER A 452 -16.66 -11.12 -8.18
C SER A 452 -18.14 -10.89 -7.87
N GLU A 453 -18.73 -11.67 -6.97
CA GLU A 453 -20.12 -11.50 -6.52
C GLU A 453 -20.25 -10.25 -5.65
N LYS A 454 -19.30 -10.01 -4.75
CA LYS A 454 -19.23 -8.80 -3.91
C LYS A 454 -19.10 -7.52 -4.75
N ASN A 455 -18.20 -7.51 -5.74
CA ASN A 455 -18.05 -6.36 -6.65
C ASN A 455 -19.31 -6.08 -7.50
N LYS A 456 -20.15 -7.10 -7.76
CA LYS A 456 -21.43 -6.92 -8.45
C LYS A 456 -22.52 -6.35 -7.56
N GLU A 457 -22.50 -6.64 -6.27
CA GLU A 457 -23.45 -6.08 -5.30
C GLU A 457 -23.13 -4.60 -4.98
N ASP A 458 -21.85 -4.24 -4.93
CA ASP A 458 -21.40 -2.87 -4.65
C ASP A 458 -21.65 -1.89 -5.82
N TYR A 459 -21.70 -2.37 -7.07
CA TYR A 459 -21.89 -1.53 -8.27
C TYR A 459 -23.35 -1.18 -8.61
N VAL A 460 -24.34 -1.73 -7.90
CA VAL A 460 -25.78 -1.46 -8.20
C VAL A 460 -26.31 -0.25 -7.39
N GLY A 461 -25.48 0.43 -6.60
CA GLY A 461 -25.95 1.42 -5.62
C GLY A 461 -25.37 2.83 -5.66
N VAL A 462 -24.49 3.18 -6.61
CA VAL A 462 -23.85 4.51 -6.63
C VAL A 462 -24.22 5.23 -7.92
N GLU A 463 -25.16 6.18 -7.83
CA GLU A 463 -25.36 7.20 -8.84
C GLU A 463 -24.20 8.23 -8.73
N ASP A 464 -23.60 8.54 -9.88
CA ASP A 464 -22.43 9.41 -10.06
C ASP A 464 -22.65 10.86 -9.61
N GLU A 465 -21.90 11.32 -8.60
CA GLU A 465 -21.67 12.77 -8.34
C GLU A 465 -20.23 13.04 -7.79
N GLY A 466 -19.21 12.29 -8.22
CA GLY A 466 -17.88 12.35 -7.57
C GLY A 466 -16.63 12.40 -8.46
N GLU A 467 -16.74 12.53 -9.79
CA GLU A 467 -15.62 12.30 -10.70
C GLU A 467 -14.58 13.45 -10.79
N GLU A 468 -14.80 14.62 -10.17
CA GLU A 468 -13.90 15.78 -10.36
C GLU A 468 -12.67 15.84 -9.42
N GLU A 469 -12.58 15.01 -8.36
CA GLU A 469 -11.46 15.08 -7.39
C GLU A 469 -10.35 14.02 -7.60
N GLU A 470 -10.63 12.89 -8.27
CA GLU A 470 -9.63 11.85 -8.55
C GLU A 470 -8.79 12.15 -9.80
N GLU A 471 -9.34 12.87 -10.78
CA GLU A 471 -8.67 13.20 -12.05
C GLU A 471 -7.47 14.16 -11.88
N PHE A 472 -7.38 14.87 -10.75
CA PHE A 472 -6.27 15.79 -10.49
C PHE A 472 -4.99 15.09 -9.98
N PHE A 473 -5.11 13.96 -9.28
CA PHE A 473 -3.95 13.22 -8.78
C PHE A 473 -3.27 12.38 -9.87
N GLU A 474 -4.02 11.94 -10.89
CA GLU A 474 -3.44 11.25 -12.06
C GLU A 474 -2.71 12.21 -13.00
N ASN A 475 -3.20 13.43 -13.17
CA ASN A 475 -2.56 14.42 -14.04
C ASN A 475 -1.21 14.94 -13.51
N ALA A 476 -1.03 14.98 -12.18
CA ALA A 476 0.25 15.36 -11.57
C ALA A 476 1.33 14.26 -11.69
N ALA A 477 0.93 12.99 -11.87
CA ALA A 477 1.84 11.88 -12.14
C ALA A 477 2.21 11.78 -13.64
N ASN A 478 1.30 12.19 -14.53
CA ASN A 478 1.53 12.16 -15.98
C ASN A 478 2.39 13.33 -16.51
N GLU A 479 2.50 14.45 -15.80
CA GLU A 479 3.46 15.52 -16.14
C GLU A 479 4.94 15.15 -15.82
N GLU A 480 5.20 14.00 -15.19
CA GLU A 480 6.55 13.52 -14.84
C GLU A 480 7.17 12.56 -15.88
N LEU A 481 6.42 12.17 -16.92
CA LEU A 481 6.94 11.47 -18.10
C LEU A 481 7.04 12.45 -19.26
N GLY A 482 8.23 13.03 -19.41
CA GLY A 482 8.54 13.90 -20.53
C GLY A 482 8.22 13.23 -21.88
N GLU A 483 7.69 14.05 -22.79
CA GLU A 483 7.58 13.77 -24.21
C GLU A 483 8.95 13.34 -24.76
N ASP A 484 9.19 12.03 -24.85
CA ASP A 484 10.17 11.39 -25.76
C ASP A 484 10.10 9.85 -25.58
N ILE A 485 9.07 9.24 -26.17
CA ILE A 485 9.08 7.81 -26.51
C ILE A 485 8.91 7.73 -28.03
N PRO A 486 9.91 7.25 -28.79
CA PRO A 486 9.71 6.96 -30.21
C PRO A 486 8.80 5.74 -30.37
N GLU A 487 7.94 5.81 -31.38
CA GLU A 487 6.89 4.84 -31.78
C GLU A 487 7.23 3.35 -31.66
#